data_AF-A0AA89TUC4-F1
#
_entry.id   AF-A0AA89TUC4-F1
#
_cell.length_a   1.000
_cell.length_b   1.000
_cell.length_c   1.000
_cell.angle_alpha   90.00
_cell.angle_beta   90.00
_cell.angle_gamma   90.00
#
_symmetry.space_group_name_H-M   'P 1'
#
loop_
_entity.id
_entity.type
_entity.pdbx_description
1 polymer ?
#
loop_
_entity_poly.entity_id
_entity_poly.type
_entity_poly.pdbx_seq_one_letter_code
_entity_poly.pdbx_strand_id
1 'polypeptide(L)'
;MTGNTGWGMLVNHTVGPQIAWFLPLAVLAVVTALVWRAREPRTDLLRAGFLLWGGWLTVHAVVFSVSNGNHVYYTAVLAPAIAALAGGGLALFWSAYEAGGRRRLWLPSAIALTVAWALVLDRPTWFASRLLVFAVIFAVCAAFGLWPSASRASRRLVQGSVAAGIAATLLVPAGWAVSSLDPHFAGASTSPTAGPVGEFHHRALHDPPALRRAELDRPSARDTALLDYLVAHRKGEKYLLATQAAYPAERLLRAQAQPVLVMGGFTGKTPFPSAPQLANLIATHQLRYVLLTHLRPTTPATSAHGLGLLRLPGCPLDLPRRGHPPPREGPRTLRRQLRLCPAGVRIPLARSLTGQPPSAAGGPGSPGTDERDSRVAAMQG
;
A
#
# COMPACT_ATOMS: atom_id res chain seq x y z
N MET A 1 -3.16 -10.05 -2.21
CA MET A 1 -3.55 -8.84 -2.94
C MET A 1 -4.06 -7.86 -1.90
N THR A 2 -3.35 -6.77 -1.64
CA THR A 2 -3.89 -5.68 -0.81
C THR A 2 -5.15 -5.17 -1.51
N GLY A 3 -6.29 -5.05 -0.81
CA GLY A 3 -7.55 -4.52 -1.36
C GLY A 3 -7.50 -3.03 -1.71
N ASN A 4 -6.34 -2.54 -2.18
CA ASN A 4 -5.95 -1.17 -2.44
C ASN A 4 -5.95 -0.85 -3.94
N THR A 5 -6.84 -1.49 -4.69
CA THR A 5 -7.06 -1.29 -6.12
C THR A 5 -8.55 -1.26 -6.40
N GLY A 6 -8.97 -0.65 -7.51
CA GLY A 6 -10.36 -0.51 -7.92
C GLY A 6 -10.98 0.84 -7.56
N TRP A 7 -12.21 1.06 -8.02
CA TRP A 7 -12.94 2.32 -7.87
C TRP A 7 -13.22 2.70 -6.41
N GLY A 8 -13.36 1.71 -5.53
CA GLY A 8 -13.57 1.92 -4.08
C GLY A 8 -12.28 2.16 -3.28
N MET A 9 -11.11 2.21 -3.92
CA MET A 9 -9.81 2.28 -3.24
C MET A 9 -9.72 3.46 -2.26
N LEU A 10 -10.12 4.66 -2.68
CA LEU A 10 -10.02 5.86 -1.84
C LEU A 10 -10.98 5.87 -0.65
N VAL A 11 -12.00 5.02 -0.64
CA VAL A 11 -13.04 4.99 0.41
C VAL A 11 -13.08 3.66 1.16
N ASN A 12 -12.09 2.79 0.93
CA ASN A 12 -11.98 1.54 1.66
C ASN A 12 -11.58 1.79 3.13
N HIS A 13 -11.69 0.75 3.97
CA HIS A 13 -11.44 0.85 5.41
C HIS A 13 -9.97 1.12 5.79
N THR A 14 -9.02 1.02 4.85
CA THR A 14 -7.60 1.26 5.11
C THR A 14 -7.15 2.65 4.63
N VAL A 15 -7.53 3.05 3.41
CA VAL A 15 -7.13 4.30 2.76
C VAL A 15 -8.11 5.43 3.05
N GLY A 16 -9.41 5.15 3.16
CA GLY A 16 -10.44 6.15 3.42
C GLY A 16 -10.14 7.03 4.62
N PRO A 17 -9.88 6.44 5.81
CA PRO A 17 -9.53 7.20 7.02
C PRO A 17 -8.21 7.99 6.94
N GLN A 18 -7.45 7.88 5.85
CA GLN A 18 -6.14 8.53 5.68
C GLN A 18 -6.26 9.82 4.87
N ILE A 19 -7.25 9.90 3.96
CA ILE A 19 -7.31 10.99 2.99
C ILE A 19 -8.73 11.44 2.64
N ALA A 20 -9.75 10.59 2.82
CA ALA A 20 -11.07 10.81 2.23
C ALA A 20 -12.05 11.59 3.12
N TRP A 21 -11.62 12.13 4.27
CA TRP A 21 -12.49 12.83 5.24
C TRP A 21 -13.34 13.95 4.61
N PHE A 22 -12.75 14.72 3.70
CA PHE A 22 -13.43 15.83 3.01
C PHE A 22 -13.79 15.49 1.56
N LEU A 23 -13.66 14.23 1.14
CA LEU A 23 -13.86 13.83 -0.26
C LEU A 23 -15.30 14.10 -0.74
N PRO A 24 -16.38 13.76 -0.01
CA PRO A 24 -17.73 14.08 -0.45
C PRO A 24 -17.98 15.59 -0.52
N LEU A 25 -17.41 16.36 0.40
CA LEU A 25 -17.49 17.82 0.38
C LEU A 25 -16.78 18.40 -0.85
N ALA A 26 -15.59 17.89 -1.18
CA ALA A 26 -14.85 18.30 -2.37
C ALA A 26 -15.63 18.00 -3.66
N VAL A 27 -16.24 16.80 -3.76
CA VAL A 27 -17.10 16.44 -4.90
C VAL A 27 -18.32 17.35 -4.98
N LEU A 28 -19.00 17.60 -3.85
CA LEU A 28 -20.13 18.52 -3.77
C LEU A 28 -19.74 19.92 -4.24
N ALA A 29 -18.59 20.41 -3.79
CA ALA A 29 -18.05 21.72 -4.13
C ALA A 29 -17.77 21.86 -5.64
N VAL A 30 -17.12 20.87 -6.26
CA VAL A 30 -16.90 20.85 -7.72
C VAL A 30 -18.23 20.91 -8.46
N VAL A 31 -19.17 20.02 -8.14
CA VAL A 31 -20.45 19.93 -8.85
C VAL A 31 -21.23 21.24 -8.71
N THR A 32 -21.36 21.76 -7.50
CA THR A 32 -22.10 23.01 -7.23
C THR A 32 -21.45 24.21 -7.89
N ALA A 33 -20.12 24.35 -7.80
CA ALA A 33 -19.40 25.44 -8.45
C ALA A 33 -19.58 25.40 -9.96
N LEU A 34 -19.45 24.24 -10.60
CA LEU A 34 -19.63 24.10 -12.05
C LEU A 34 -21.07 24.39 -12.48
N VAL A 35 -22.07 23.95 -11.71
CA VAL A 35 -23.50 24.21 -12.01
C VAL A 35 -23.83 25.69 -11.83
N TRP A 36 -23.40 26.32 -10.74
CA TRP A 36 -23.70 27.73 -10.47
C TRP A 36 -22.96 28.68 -11.40
N ARG A 37 -21.77 28.29 -11.87
CA ARG A 37 -20.92 29.06 -12.77
C ARG A 37 -21.04 28.60 -14.23
N ALA A 38 -22.04 27.78 -14.56
CA ALA A 38 -22.19 27.21 -15.90
C ALA A 38 -22.41 28.29 -16.98
N ARG A 39 -23.10 29.38 -16.60
CA ARG A 39 -23.42 30.52 -17.48
C ARG A 39 -22.38 31.64 -17.44
N GLU A 40 -21.39 31.54 -16.56
CA GLU A 40 -20.32 32.52 -16.49
C GLU A 40 -19.33 32.36 -17.67
N PRO A 41 -18.60 33.43 -18.05
CA PRO A 41 -17.58 33.36 -19.09
C PRO A 41 -16.55 32.26 -18.83
N ARG A 42 -15.94 31.73 -19.89
CA ARG A 42 -14.88 30.71 -19.77
C ARG A 42 -13.62 31.21 -19.07
N THR A 43 -13.43 32.52 -19.01
CA THR A 43 -12.33 33.21 -18.30
C THR A 43 -12.57 33.32 -16.79
N ASP A 44 -13.66 32.75 -16.29
CA ASP A 44 -14.01 32.80 -14.89
C ASP A 44 -12.99 32.05 -14.00
N LEU A 45 -12.34 32.80 -13.09
CA LEU A 45 -11.26 32.27 -12.26
C LEU A 45 -11.72 31.23 -11.24
N LEU A 46 -12.91 31.38 -10.63
CA LEU A 46 -13.41 30.37 -9.69
C LEU A 46 -13.70 29.05 -10.42
N ARG A 47 -14.38 29.11 -11.57
CA ARG A 47 -14.64 27.93 -12.40
C ARG A 47 -13.32 27.27 -12.82
N ALA A 48 -12.33 28.05 -13.26
CA ALA A 48 -11.01 27.53 -13.61
C ALA A 48 -10.32 26.84 -12.42
N GLY A 49 -10.39 27.43 -11.22
CA GLY A 49 -9.84 26.84 -10.00
C GLY A 49 -10.47 25.49 -9.66
N PHE A 50 -11.80 25.39 -9.70
CA PHE A 50 -12.50 24.12 -9.44
C PHE A 50 -12.21 23.05 -10.51
N LEU A 51 -12.04 23.45 -11.78
CA LEU A 51 -11.65 22.52 -12.84
C LEU A 51 -10.21 22.03 -12.68
N LEU A 52 -9.28 22.90 -12.31
CA LEU A 52 -7.88 22.56 -12.09
C LEU A 52 -7.73 21.55 -10.95
N TRP A 53 -8.24 21.89 -9.77
CA TRP A 53 -8.13 21.05 -8.58
C TRP A 53 -9.01 19.80 -8.68
N GLY A 54 -10.20 19.91 -9.30
CA GLY A 54 -11.05 18.77 -9.61
C GLY A 54 -10.36 17.79 -10.57
N GLY A 55 -9.76 18.31 -11.65
CA GLY A 55 -8.99 17.52 -12.60
C GLY A 55 -7.80 16.83 -11.95
N TRP A 56 -7.03 17.54 -11.10
CA TRP A 56 -5.94 16.94 -10.32
C TRP A 56 -6.42 15.76 -9.47
N LEU A 57 -7.50 15.95 -8.71
CA LEU A 57 -8.09 14.91 -7.87
C LEU A 57 -8.57 13.72 -8.71
N THR A 58 -9.28 13.97 -9.81
CA THR A 58 -9.80 12.92 -10.71
C THR A 58 -8.68 12.10 -11.35
N VAL A 59 -7.64 12.74 -11.89
CA VAL A 59 -6.53 12.04 -12.54
C VAL A 59 -5.83 11.11 -11.54
N HIS A 60 -5.49 11.61 -10.35
CA HIS A 60 -4.85 10.79 -9.34
C HIS A 60 -5.77 9.67 -8.82
N ALA A 61 -7.06 9.94 -8.63
CA ALA A 61 -8.03 8.91 -8.24
C ALA A 61 -8.09 7.77 -9.27
N VAL A 62 -8.15 8.10 -10.56
CA VAL A 62 -8.17 7.10 -11.65
C VAL A 62 -6.86 6.30 -11.68
N VAL A 63 -5.71 6.97 -11.62
CA VAL A 63 -4.40 6.30 -11.62
C VAL A 63 -4.27 5.35 -10.43
N PHE A 64 -4.63 5.78 -9.23
CA PHE A 64 -4.58 4.91 -8.05
C PHE A 64 -5.60 3.77 -8.12
N SER A 65 -6.77 3.97 -8.73
CA SER A 65 -7.75 2.89 -8.91
C SER A 65 -7.24 1.76 -9.83
N VAL A 66 -6.37 2.04 -10.79
CA VAL A 66 -5.84 1.02 -11.72
C VAL A 66 -4.42 0.54 -11.39
N SER A 67 -3.68 1.30 -10.57
CA SER A 67 -2.31 0.96 -10.15
C SER A 67 -2.32 -0.14 -9.08
N ASN A 68 -1.45 -1.15 -9.21
CA ASN A 68 -1.26 -2.20 -8.21
C ASN A 68 -0.06 -1.88 -7.30
N GLY A 69 -0.13 -2.28 -6.03
CA GLY A 69 0.94 -2.05 -5.06
C GLY A 69 0.95 -0.64 -4.43
N ASN A 70 -0.18 0.07 -4.45
CA ASN A 70 -0.26 1.40 -3.84
C ASN A 70 -0.09 1.31 -2.32
N HIS A 71 0.96 1.96 -1.83
CA HIS A 71 1.09 2.24 -0.41
C HIS A 71 0.17 3.39 -0.03
N VAL A 72 -0.39 3.30 1.17
CA VAL A 72 -1.35 4.25 1.72
C VAL A 72 -0.79 5.69 1.68
N TYR A 73 0.47 5.90 2.01
CA TYR A 73 1.07 7.22 2.04
C TYR A 73 1.14 7.93 0.68
N TYR A 74 1.03 7.20 -0.45
CA TYR A 74 0.97 7.82 -1.77
C TYR A 74 -0.26 8.72 -1.94
N THR A 75 -1.36 8.45 -1.22
CA THR A 75 -2.56 9.28 -1.32
C THR A 75 -2.41 10.66 -0.71
N ALA A 76 -1.31 10.94 0.01
CA ALA A 76 -1.01 12.29 0.50
C ALA A 76 -0.97 13.34 -0.64
N VAL A 77 -0.65 12.93 -1.87
CA VAL A 77 -0.67 13.81 -3.06
C VAL A 77 -2.07 14.37 -3.38
N LEU A 78 -3.14 13.76 -2.86
CA LEU A 78 -4.51 14.23 -3.02
C LEU A 78 -4.87 15.37 -2.06
N ALA A 79 -4.11 15.54 -0.97
CA ALA A 79 -4.45 16.48 0.09
C ALA A 79 -4.57 17.93 -0.39
N PRO A 80 -3.67 18.47 -1.25
CA PRO A 80 -3.81 19.84 -1.74
C PRO A 80 -5.11 20.07 -2.53
N ALA A 81 -5.48 19.12 -3.39
CA ALA A 81 -6.70 19.21 -4.18
C ALA A 81 -7.95 19.13 -3.30
N ILE A 82 -7.99 18.18 -2.36
CA ILE A 82 -9.11 18.06 -1.42
C ILE A 82 -9.23 19.34 -0.57
N ALA A 83 -8.11 19.89 -0.08
CA ALA A 83 -8.12 21.12 0.71
C ALA A 83 -8.61 22.34 -0.10
N ALA A 84 -8.11 22.52 -1.33
CA ALA A 84 -8.54 23.61 -2.21
C ALA A 84 -10.04 23.52 -2.55
N LEU A 85 -10.53 22.33 -2.86
CA LEU A 85 -11.93 22.09 -3.20
C LEU A 85 -12.86 22.22 -1.99
N ALA A 86 -12.48 21.67 -0.84
CA ALA A 86 -13.27 21.76 0.39
C ALA A 86 -13.30 23.21 0.92
N GLY A 87 -12.14 23.88 1.01
CA GLY A 87 -12.04 25.27 1.47
C GLY A 87 -12.75 26.24 0.51
N GLY A 88 -12.50 26.11 -0.79
CA GLY A 88 -13.18 26.91 -1.82
C GLY A 88 -14.68 26.65 -1.86
N GLY A 89 -15.11 25.41 -1.67
CA GLY A 89 -16.51 25.02 -1.58
C GLY A 89 -17.22 25.62 -0.37
N LEU A 90 -16.61 25.55 0.82
CA LEU A 90 -17.14 26.19 2.02
C LEU A 90 -17.23 27.70 1.88
N ALA A 91 -16.24 28.35 1.26
CA ALA A 91 -16.29 29.78 0.96
C ALA A 91 -17.45 30.11 0.00
N LEU A 92 -17.65 29.31 -1.06
CA LEU A 92 -18.78 29.45 -1.99
C LEU A 92 -20.12 29.29 -1.27
N PHE A 93 -20.25 28.30 -0.39
CA PHE A 93 -21.47 28.07 0.39
C PHE A 93 -21.71 29.16 1.44
N TRP A 94 -20.65 29.75 2.01
CA TRP A 94 -20.74 30.91 2.88
C TRP A 94 -21.27 32.14 2.13
N SER A 95 -20.72 32.45 0.95
CA SER A 95 -21.24 33.56 0.12
C SER A 95 -22.71 33.34 -0.27
N ALA A 96 -23.09 32.10 -0.60
CA ALA A 96 -24.48 31.75 -0.87
C ALA A 96 -25.38 31.82 0.37
N TYR A 97 -24.81 31.59 1.56
CA TYR A 97 -25.50 31.74 2.84
C TYR A 97 -25.81 33.21 3.13
N GLU A 98 -24.84 34.10 2.92
CA GLU A 98 -25.00 35.56 3.08
C GLU A 98 -25.97 36.16 2.05
N ALA A 99 -25.94 35.70 0.80
CA ALA A 99 -26.86 36.15 -0.24
C ALA A 99 -28.32 35.73 0.00
N GLY A 100 -28.57 34.72 0.85
CA GLY A 100 -29.90 34.28 1.24
C GLY A 100 -30.62 33.39 0.22
N GLY A 101 -31.94 33.26 0.40
CA GLY A 101 -32.80 32.40 -0.42
C GLY A 101 -32.57 30.89 -0.19
N ARG A 102 -32.99 30.06 -1.18
CA ARG A 102 -32.88 28.58 -1.08
C ARG A 102 -31.44 28.08 -1.00
N ARG A 103 -30.47 28.84 -1.52
CA ARG A 103 -29.06 28.43 -1.53
C ARG A 103 -28.40 28.51 -0.15
N ARG A 104 -29.04 29.16 0.81
CA ARG A 104 -28.56 29.24 2.20
C ARG A 104 -28.41 27.89 2.88
N LEU A 105 -29.15 26.87 2.42
CA LEU A 105 -29.11 25.52 2.98
C LEU A 105 -27.81 24.76 2.64
N TRP A 106 -27.06 25.16 1.62
CA TRP A 106 -25.86 24.41 1.19
C TRP A 106 -24.76 24.36 2.25
N LEU A 107 -24.60 25.42 3.04
CA LEU A 107 -23.60 25.47 4.11
C LEU A 107 -23.90 24.47 5.25
N PRO A 108 -25.07 24.49 5.91
CA PRO A 108 -25.39 23.48 6.91
C PRO A 108 -25.48 22.06 6.31
N SER A 109 -25.92 21.89 5.06
CA SER A 109 -25.88 20.60 4.37
C SER A 109 -24.47 20.07 4.16
N ALA A 110 -23.50 20.94 3.82
CA ALA A 110 -22.10 20.57 3.67
C ALA A 110 -21.48 20.09 5.00
N ILE A 111 -21.79 20.75 6.11
CA ILE A 111 -21.38 20.34 7.45
C ILE A 111 -21.98 18.97 7.79
N ALA A 112 -23.30 18.82 7.61
CA ALA A 112 -23.99 17.55 7.87
C ALA A 112 -23.44 16.40 7.03
N LEU A 113 -23.18 16.64 5.74
CA LEU A 113 -22.58 15.66 4.83
C LEU A 113 -21.19 15.22 5.33
N THR A 114 -20.35 16.17 5.74
CA THR A 114 -18.98 15.89 6.21
C THR A 114 -18.99 15.07 7.50
N VAL A 115 -19.88 15.39 8.44
CA VAL A 115 -20.01 14.66 9.71
C VAL A 115 -20.63 13.27 9.52
N ALA A 116 -21.64 13.15 8.65
CA ALA A 116 -22.20 11.86 8.28
C ALA A 116 -21.14 10.97 7.59
N TRP A 117 -20.29 11.56 6.76
CA TRP A 117 -19.19 10.84 6.13
C TRP A 117 -18.10 10.43 7.12
N ALA A 118 -17.79 11.27 8.10
CA ALA A 118 -16.87 10.92 9.18
C ALA A 118 -17.37 9.68 9.96
N LEU A 119 -18.68 9.54 10.18
CA LEU A 119 -19.26 8.32 10.74
C LEU A 119 -19.01 7.11 9.83
N VAL A 120 -19.19 7.23 8.52
CA VAL A 120 -18.94 6.12 7.58
C VAL A 120 -17.48 5.65 7.65
N LEU A 121 -16.53 6.58 7.70
CA LEU A 121 -15.10 6.27 7.79
C LEU A 121 -14.69 5.69 9.14
N ASP A 122 -15.25 6.17 10.26
CA ASP A 122 -14.90 5.71 11.61
C ASP A 122 -15.64 4.43 12.02
N ARG A 123 -16.84 4.16 11.47
CA ARG A 123 -17.70 3.02 11.85
C ARG A 123 -17.00 1.65 11.86
N PRO A 124 -16.08 1.30 10.94
CA PRO A 124 -15.43 -0.01 10.96
C PRO A 124 -14.60 -0.27 12.22
N THR A 125 -14.08 0.78 12.86
CA THR A 125 -13.19 0.68 14.03
C THR A 125 -13.80 1.26 15.29
N TRP A 126 -14.79 2.16 15.17
CA TRP A 126 -15.36 2.96 16.27
C TRP A 126 -14.30 3.70 17.10
N PHE A 127 -13.15 3.96 16.49
CA PHE A 127 -11.97 4.47 17.15
C PHE A 127 -12.20 5.86 17.75
N ALA A 128 -12.83 6.75 16.98
CA ALA A 128 -13.11 8.12 17.38
C ALA A 128 -14.56 8.33 17.86
N SER A 129 -15.26 7.27 18.28
CA SER A 129 -16.68 7.32 18.69
C SER A 129 -17.02 8.45 19.67
N ARG A 130 -16.16 8.71 20.67
CA ARG A 130 -16.33 9.83 21.61
C ARG A 130 -16.25 11.19 20.92
N LEU A 131 -15.28 11.37 20.02
CA LEU A 131 -15.14 12.60 19.23
C LEU A 131 -16.30 12.74 18.25
N LEU A 132 -16.80 11.64 17.69
CA LEU A 132 -17.96 11.64 16.81
C LEU A 132 -19.22 12.18 17.52
N VAL A 133 -19.43 11.82 18.80
CA VAL A 133 -20.54 12.37 19.60
C VAL A 133 -20.44 13.90 19.68
N PHE A 134 -19.26 14.43 20.02
CA PHE A 134 -19.05 15.88 20.06
C PHE A 134 -19.18 16.53 18.68
N ALA A 135 -18.68 15.90 17.62
CA ALA A 135 -18.82 16.37 16.25
C ALA A 135 -20.28 16.47 15.84
N VAL A 136 -21.12 15.49 16.19
CA VAL A 136 -22.57 15.53 15.95
C VAL A 136 -23.24 16.64 16.74
N ILE A 137 -22.91 16.82 18.03
CA ILE A 137 -23.44 17.92 18.85
C ILE A 137 -23.11 19.27 18.20
N PHE A 138 -21.86 19.49 17.81
CA PHE A 138 -21.45 20.73 17.15
C PHE A 138 -22.11 20.91 15.78
N ALA A 139 -22.31 19.84 15.02
CA ALA A 139 -23.03 19.88 13.75
C ALA A 139 -24.49 20.31 13.92
N VAL A 140 -25.15 19.80 14.97
CA VAL A 140 -26.52 20.17 15.33
C VAL A 140 -26.57 21.63 15.75
N CYS A 141 -25.67 22.10 16.61
CA CYS A 141 -25.57 23.52 17.00
C CYS A 141 -25.32 24.43 15.79
N ALA A 142 -24.47 24.01 14.86
CA ALA A 142 -24.21 24.72 13.62
C ALA A 142 -25.46 24.77 12.73
N ALA A 143 -26.13 23.64 12.52
CA ALA A 143 -27.34 23.56 11.70
C ALA A 143 -28.49 24.43 12.25
N PHE A 144 -28.68 24.46 13.57
CA PHE A 144 -29.71 25.29 14.20
C PHE A 144 -29.43 26.79 14.05
N GLY A 145 -28.21 27.25 14.35
CA GLY A 145 -27.91 28.68 14.25
C GLY A 145 -27.66 29.17 12.81
N LEU A 146 -27.36 28.26 11.88
CA LEU A 146 -27.32 28.53 10.43
C LEU A 146 -28.68 28.26 9.76
N TRP A 147 -29.74 27.98 10.51
CA TRP A 147 -31.02 27.68 9.90
C TRP A 147 -31.62 28.92 9.20
N PRO A 148 -32.27 28.79 8.02
CA PRO A 148 -32.77 29.95 7.29
C PRO A 148 -33.76 30.83 8.07
N SER A 149 -34.61 30.26 8.91
CA SER A 149 -35.53 31.04 9.76
C SER A 149 -34.84 31.77 10.93
N ALA A 150 -33.58 31.45 11.20
CA ALA A 150 -32.71 32.20 12.10
C ALA A 150 -32.12 33.47 11.42
N SER A 151 -32.72 34.00 10.36
CA SER A 151 -32.29 35.23 9.66
C SER A 151 -32.26 36.48 10.55
N ARG A 152 -32.90 36.44 11.72
CA ARG A 152 -32.86 37.49 12.76
C ARG A 152 -31.85 37.22 13.88
N ALA A 153 -31.01 36.20 13.74
CA ALA A 153 -29.99 35.85 14.71
C ALA A 153 -28.96 36.97 14.86
N SER A 154 -28.45 37.14 16.08
CA SER A 154 -27.34 38.06 16.35
C SER A 154 -26.06 37.60 15.64
N ARG A 155 -25.18 38.54 15.29
CA ARG A 155 -23.88 38.24 14.67
C ARG A 155 -23.06 37.24 15.49
N ARG A 156 -23.13 37.33 16.83
CA ARG A 156 -22.45 36.42 17.76
C ARG A 156 -22.96 34.98 17.63
N LEU A 157 -24.27 34.79 17.45
CA LEU A 157 -24.85 33.45 17.28
C LEU A 157 -24.37 32.83 15.96
N VAL A 158 -24.39 33.59 14.86
CA VAL A 158 -23.89 33.10 13.56
C VAL A 158 -22.41 32.72 13.63
N GLN A 159 -21.57 33.58 14.23
CA GLN A 159 -20.14 33.29 14.43
C GLN A 159 -19.93 32.03 15.29
N GLY A 160 -20.69 31.88 16.38
CA GLY A 160 -20.66 30.69 17.22
C GLY A 160 -21.06 29.42 16.45
N SER A 161 -22.07 29.51 15.58
CA SER A 161 -22.50 28.39 14.74
C SER A 161 -21.50 28.03 13.64
N VAL A 162 -20.82 29.02 13.05
CA VAL A 162 -19.71 28.77 12.12
C VAL A 162 -18.54 28.09 12.85
N ALA A 163 -18.16 28.59 14.03
CA ALA A 163 -17.12 27.97 14.84
C ALA A 163 -17.48 26.53 15.23
N ALA A 164 -18.74 26.28 15.60
CA ALA A 164 -19.25 24.94 15.84
C ALA A 164 -19.18 24.07 14.58
N GLY A 165 -19.52 24.61 13.40
CA GLY A 165 -19.40 23.88 12.13
C GLY A 165 -17.96 23.50 11.78
N ILE A 166 -17.00 24.39 12.03
CA ILE A 166 -15.57 24.12 11.86
C ILE A 166 -15.14 23.02 12.84
N ALA A 167 -15.52 23.12 14.11
CA ALA A 167 -15.21 22.10 15.12
C ALA A 167 -15.82 20.73 14.73
N ALA A 168 -17.08 20.72 14.28
CA ALA A 168 -17.79 19.52 13.88
C ALA A 168 -17.07 18.76 12.76
N THR A 169 -16.50 19.48 11.78
CA THR A 169 -15.86 18.89 10.61
C THR A 169 -14.40 18.49 10.83
N LEU A 170 -13.70 19.12 11.80
CA LEU A 170 -12.28 18.86 12.06
C LEU A 170 -12.01 17.89 13.21
N LEU A 171 -12.91 17.75 14.18
CA LEU A 171 -12.62 17.02 15.43
C LEU A 171 -12.23 15.55 15.21
N VAL A 172 -13.00 14.84 14.37
CA VAL A 172 -12.76 13.42 14.07
C VAL A 172 -11.49 13.20 13.24
N PRO A 173 -11.27 13.87 12.09
CA PRO A 173 -10.02 13.71 11.34
C PRO A 173 -8.78 14.15 12.13
N ALA A 174 -8.90 15.16 13.01
CA ALA A 174 -7.80 15.55 13.90
C ALA A 174 -7.46 14.42 14.90
N GLY A 175 -8.46 13.77 15.49
CA GLY A 175 -8.24 12.62 16.37
C GLY A 175 -7.53 11.45 15.67
N TRP A 176 -7.93 11.17 14.43
CA TRP A 176 -7.23 10.20 13.59
C TRP A 176 -5.79 10.64 13.27
N ALA A 177 -5.57 11.89 12.88
CA ALA A 177 -4.22 12.39 12.59
C ALA A 177 -3.28 12.27 13.82
N VAL A 178 -3.76 12.67 15.00
CA VAL A 178 -3.02 12.60 16.27
C VAL A 178 -2.66 11.17 16.66
N SER A 179 -3.46 10.17 16.28
CA SER A 179 -3.13 8.77 16.56
C SER A 179 -1.78 8.32 15.97
N SER A 180 -1.32 8.98 14.90
CA SER A 180 0.00 8.70 14.28
C SER A 180 1.18 9.02 15.20
N LEU A 181 0.95 9.75 16.30
CA LEU A 181 1.97 10.03 17.32
C LEU A 181 2.14 8.88 18.31
N ASP A 182 1.17 7.96 18.39
CA ASP A 182 1.26 6.76 19.22
C ASP A 182 1.84 5.60 18.38
N PRO A 183 2.96 4.98 18.80
CA PRO A 183 3.56 3.84 18.12
C PRO A 183 2.61 2.65 17.89
N HIS A 184 1.51 2.54 18.63
CA HIS A 184 0.49 1.50 18.42
C HIS A 184 -0.34 1.70 17.14
N PHE A 185 -0.42 2.93 16.61
CA PHE A 185 -1.22 3.27 15.43
C PHE A 185 -0.41 3.84 14.27
N ALA A 186 0.81 4.35 14.50
CA ALA A 186 1.63 5.06 13.53
C ALA A 186 2.04 4.26 12.26
N GLY A 187 1.74 2.96 12.21
CA GLY A 187 2.21 2.06 11.16
C GLY A 187 3.70 1.75 11.29
N ALA A 188 4.36 1.45 10.16
CA ALA A 188 5.81 1.30 10.13
C ALA A 188 6.48 2.55 9.54
N SER A 189 7.75 2.73 9.84
CA SER A 189 8.60 3.77 9.24
C SER A 189 8.59 3.77 7.71
N THR A 190 8.42 2.60 7.08
CA THR A 190 8.35 2.44 5.62
C THR A 190 6.91 2.46 5.07
N SER A 191 5.91 2.56 5.93
CA SER A 191 4.48 2.64 5.56
C SER A 191 3.71 3.30 6.70
N PRO A 192 3.88 4.63 6.87
CA PRO A 192 3.20 5.38 7.93
C PRO A 192 1.70 5.40 7.68
N THR A 193 0.93 5.27 8.75
CA THR A 193 -0.55 5.25 8.72
C THR A 193 -1.14 5.85 9.99
N ALA A 194 -2.34 6.39 9.89
CA ALA A 194 -3.14 6.86 11.01
C ALA A 194 -4.21 5.84 11.43
N GLY A 195 -4.47 5.73 12.73
CA GLY A 195 -5.57 4.97 13.32
C GLY A 195 -5.46 3.44 13.19
N PRO A 196 -6.39 2.69 13.82
CA PRO A 196 -6.29 1.25 13.99
C PRO A 196 -6.64 0.47 12.72
N VAL A 197 -5.88 0.73 11.65
CA VAL A 197 -6.09 0.15 10.33
C VAL A 197 -4.77 -0.32 9.74
N GLY A 198 -4.88 -1.20 8.76
CA GLY A 198 -3.72 -1.73 8.04
C GLY A 198 -3.01 -2.86 8.79
N GLU A 199 -2.15 -3.55 8.04
CA GLU A 199 -1.52 -4.79 8.50
C GLU A 199 -0.60 -4.58 9.71
N PHE A 200 0.08 -3.43 9.78
CA PHE A 200 0.97 -3.12 10.90
C PHE A 200 0.22 -3.00 12.23
N HIS A 201 -0.94 -2.33 12.24
CA HIS A 201 -1.76 -2.26 13.45
C HIS A 201 -2.29 -3.65 13.85
N HIS A 202 -2.77 -4.46 12.89
CA HIS A 202 -3.21 -5.83 13.20
C HIS A 202 -2.09 -6.70 13.77
N ARG A 203 -0.85 -6.58 13.25
CA ARG A 203 0.31 -7.26 13.84
C ARG A 203 0.64 -6.72 15.24
N ALA A 204 0.47 -5.42 15.48
CA ALA A 204 0.66 -4.80 16.79
C ALA A 204 -0.15 -5.47 17.89
N LEU A 205 -1.42 -5.77 17.58
CA LEU A 205 -2.36 -6.37 18.51
C LEU A 205 -1.99 -7.82 18.86
N HIS A 206 -1.44 -8.56 17.90
CA HIS A 206 -1.12 -9.98 18.07
C HIS A 206 0.31 -10.26 18.56
N ASP A 207 1.28 -9.39 18.25
CA ASP A 207 2.68 -9.53 18.67
C ASP A 207 3.32 -8.16 18.99
N PRO A 208 2.96 -7.52 20.13
CA PRO A 208 3.50 -6.21 20.53
C PRO A 208 5.03 -6.15 20.66
N PRO A 209 5.73 -7.19 21.17
CA PRO A 209 7.20 -7.19 21.27
C PRO A 209 7.92 -7.15 19.92
N ALA A 210 7.32 -7.66 18.85
CA ALA A 210 7.92 -7.63 17.51
C ALA A 210 8.00 -6.21 16.93
N LEU A 211 7.10 -5.31 17.32
CA LEU A 211 7.08 -3.93 16.83
C LEU A 211 8.17 -3.04 17.42
N ARG A 212 8.54 -3.25 18.69
CA ARG A 212 9.66 -2.54 19.33
C ARG A 212 11.02 -2.84 18.70
N ARG A 213 11.11 -3.84 17.81
CA ARG A 213 12.36 -4.35 17.24
C ARG A 213 12.55 -4.06 15.76
N ALA A 214 11.59 -3.41 15.11
CA ALA A 214 11.72 -3.02 13.69
C ALA A 214 12.37 -1.63 13.55
N GLU A 215 13.35 -1.31 14.38
CA GLU A 215 14.23 -0.17 14.12
C GLU A 215 15.05 -0.49 12.87
N LEU A 216 15.03 0.38 11.86
CA LEU A 216 15.83 0.17 10.64
C LEU A 216 17.32 0.01 10.95
N ASP A 217 17.80 0.56 12.07
CA ASP A 217 19.22 0.68 12.38
C ASP A 217 19.74 -0.41 13.34
N ARG A 218 18.89 -1.33 13.83
CA ARG A 218 19.33 -2.42 14.70
C ARG A 218 19.03 -3.79 14.10
N PRO A 219 20.05 -4.61 13.79
CA PRO A 219 19.83 -5.98 13.35
C PRO A 219 19.14 -6.80 14.45
N SER A 220 18.26 -7.72 14.05
CA SER A 220 17.63 -8.62 15.02
C SER A 220 18.66 -9.60 15.58
N ALA A 221 18.39 -10.19 16.75
CA ALA A 221 19.26 -11.23 17.32
C ALA A 221 19.51 -12.40 16.36
N ARG A 222 18.55 -12.70 15.47
CA ARG A 222 18.68 -13.70 14.41
C ARG A 222 19.63 -13.24 13.31
N ASP A 223 19.56 -11.97 12.90
CA ASP A 223 20.45 -11.41 11.87
C ASP A 223 21.89 -11.36 12.38
N THR A 224 22.09 -10.93 13.63
CA THR A 224 23.41 -10.94 14.29
C THR A 224 23.97 -12.36 14.38
N ALA A 225 23.21 -13.33 14.89
CA ALA A 225 23.67 -14.71 15.01
C ALA A 225 24.00 -15.35 13.65
N LEU A 226 23.23 -15.03 12.60
CA LEU A 226 23.53 -15.47 11.23
C LEU A 226 24.84 -14.86 10.74
N LEU A 227 25.05 -13.57 10.98
CA LEU A 227 26.24 -12.85 10.55
C LEU A 227 27.49 -13.35 11.25
N ASP A 228 27.43 -13.52 12.57
CA ASP A 228 28.53 -14.07 13.38
C ASP A 228 28.93 -15.46 12.87
N TYR A 229 27.94 -16.31 12.56
CA TYR A 229 28.20 -17.62 11.96
C TYR A 229 28.89 -17.49 10.61
N LEU A 230 28.39 -16.65 9.70
CA LEU A 230 28.96 -16.49 8.37
C LEU A 230 30.39 -15.95 8.43
N VAL A 231 30.65 -14.95 9.27
CA VAL A 231 31.97 -14.33 9.46
C VAL A 231 32.95 -15.33 10.04
N ALA A 232 32.57 -16.05 11.11
CA ALA A 232 33.42 -17.07 11.73
C ALA A 232 33.77 -18.23 10.78
N HIS A 233 32.96 -18.47 9.75
CA HIS A 233 33.17 -19.55 8.79
C HIS A 233 33.70 -19.07 7.42
N ARG A 234 34.04 -17.79 7.29
CA ARG A 234 34.65 -17.22 6.08
C ARG A 234 36.08 -17.72 5.93
N LYS A 235 36.44 -18.19 4.74
CA LYS A 235 37.75 -18.71 4.35
C LYS A 235 38.40 -17.90 3.22
N GLY A 236 38.09 -16.61 3.14
CA GLY A 236 38.62 -15.69 2.11
C GLY A 236 37.73 -15.53 0.87
N GLU A 237 36.49 -16.00 0.91
CA GLU A 237 35.54 -15.84 -0.20
C GLU A 237 35.31 -14.36 -0.54
N LYS A 238 35.13 -14.07 -1.82
CA LYS A 238 34.81 -12.71 -2.33
C LYS A 238 33.50 -12.19 -1.72
N TYR A 239 32.49 -13.04 -1.64
CA TYR A 239 31.20 -12.72 -1.03
C TYR A 239 30.95 -13.61 0.19
N LEU A 240 30.53 -13.00 1.30
CA LEU A 240 30.15 -13.70 2.53
C LEU A 240 28.91 -14.58 2.32
N LEU A 241 27.95 -14.05 1.54
CA LEU A 241 26.65 -14.66 1.29
C LEU A 241 26.06 -14.10 -0.01
N ALA A 242 25.28 -14.91 -0.73
CA ALA A 242 24.37 -14.43 -1.76
C ALA A 242 22.92 -14.48 -1.26
N THR A 243 22.11 -13.50 -1.63
CA THR A 243 20.69 -13.41 -1.24
C THR A 243 19.82 -13.38 -2.49
N GLN A 244 18.61 -13.94 -2.40
CA GLN A 244 17.67 -14.00 -3.53
C GLN A 244 16.96 -12.67 -3.84
N ALA A 245 17.05 -11.68 -2.95
CA ALA A 245 16.40 -10.36 -3.07
C ALA A 245 17.09 -9.35 -2.15
N ALA A 246 16.72 -8.07 -2.26
CA ALA A 246 17.28 -7.01 -1.42
C ALA A 246 16.92 -7.15 0.08
N TYR A 247 15.70 -7.55 0.43
CA TYR A 247 15.21 -7.49 1.83
C TYR A 247 16.02 -8.32 2.85
N PRO A 248 16.47 -9.55 2.55
CA PRO A 248 17.34 -10.29 3.46
C PRO A 248 18.76 -9.71 3.51
N ALA A 249 19.25 -9.13 2.41
CA ALA A 249 20.58 -8.53 2.37
C ALA A 249 20.64 -7.22 3.16
N GLU A 250 19.62 -6.37 3.04
CA GLU A 250 19.55 -5.07 3.69
C GLU A 250 19.80 -5.20 5.20
N ARG A 251 19.11 -6.15 5.86
CA ARG A 251 19.27 -6.38 7.30
C ARG A 251 20.70 -6.76 7.70
N LEU A 252 21.36 -7.57 6.87
CA LEU A 252 22.73 -8.01 7.11
C LEU A 252 23.76 -6.89 6.82
N LEU A 253 23.53 -6.13 5.74
CA LEU A 253 24.40 -5.03 5.33
C LEU A 253 24.37 -3.86 6.31
N ARG A 254 23.23 -3.60 6.96
CA ARG A 254 23.13 -2.61 8.04
C ARG A 254 23.85 -3.04 9.31
N ALA A 255 23.84 -4.34 9.61
CA ALA A 255 24.46 -4.90 10.81
C ALA A 255 25.98 -4.77 10.80
N GLN A 256 26.60 -5.11 9.66
CA GLN A 256 28.04 -5.07 9.49
C GLN A 256 28.37 -4.94 8.01
N ALA A 257 29.41 -4.16 7.69
CA ALA A 257 29.92 -4.03 6.33
C ALA A 257 30.58 -5.33 5.86
N GLN A 258 29.79 -6.25 5.30
CA GLN A 258 30.27 -7.50 4.70
C GLN A 258 29.89 -7.56 3.21
N PRO A 259 30.72 -8.19 2.37
CA PRO A 259 30.42 -8.29 0.94
C PRO A 259 29.28 -9.29 0.70
N VAL A 260 28.07 -8.80 0.48
CA VAL A 260 26.88 -9.63 0.18
C VAL A 260 26.53 -9.50 -1.30
N LEU A 261 26.38 -10.62 -1.99
CA LEU A 261 25.89 -10.66 -3.37
C LEU A 261 24.36 -10.57 -3.37
N VAL A 262 23.83 -9.38 -3.66
CA VAL A 262 22.38 -9.13 -3.73
C VAL A 262 21.85 -9.44 -5.12
N MET A 263 21.14 -10.56 -5.28
CA MET A 263 20.62 -10.97 -6.58
C MET A 263 19.24 -10.37 -6.83
N GLY A 264 19.06 -9.70 -7.98
CA GLY A 264 17.77 -9.17 -8.44
C GLY A 264 17.28 -7.89 -7.74
N GLY A 265 17.78 -7.55 -6.54
CA GLY A 265 17.37 -6.35 -5.82
C GLY A 265 15.91 -6.39 -5.34
N PHE A 266 15.26 -5.23 -5.20
CA PHE A 266 13.85 -5.14 -4.75
C PHE A 266 12.88 -5.53 -5.88
N THR A 267 13.15 -5.07 -7.10
CA THR A 267 12.25 -5.23 -8.27
C THR A 267 12.57 -6.44 -9.13
N GLY A 268 13.64 -7.18 -8.83
CA GLY A 268 14.14 -8.25 -9.69
C GLY A 268 14.97 -7.79 -10.89
N LYS A 269 15.18 -6.48 -11.07
CA LYS A 269 15.84 -5.91 -12.25
C LYS A 269 17.32 -5.57 -12.05
N THR A 270 17.82 -5.64 -10.81
CA THR A 270 19.25 -5.39 -10.56
C THR A 270 20.07 -6.54 -11.15
N PRO A 271 21.13 -6.27 -11.93
CA PRO A 271 21.95 -7.31 -12.55
C PRO A 271 22.41 -8.36 -11.53
N PHE A 272 22.32 -9.63 -11.91
CA PHE A 272 22.68 -10.77 -11.07
C PHE A 272 23.30 -11.88 -11.95
N PRO A 273 24.15 -12.75 -11.39
CA PRO A 273 24.74 -13.82 -12.17
C PRO A 273 23.68 -14.81 -12.66
N SER A 274 23.80 -15.25 -13.91
CA SER A 274 23.08 -16.41 -14.43
C SER A 274 23.40 -17.67 -13.62
N ALA A 275 22.58 -18.72 -13.73
CA ALA A 275 22.82 -19.98 -13.01
C ALA A 275 24.22 -20.57 -13.25
N PRO A 276 24.76 -20.60 -14.50
CA PRO A 276 26.14 -21.03 -14.74
C PRO A 276 27.19 -20.12 -14.09
N GLN A 277 26.98 -18.80 -14.10
CA GLN A 277 27.89 -17.85 -13.46
C GLN A 277 27.87 -18.01 -11.93
N LEU A 278 26.71 -18.26 -11.33
CA LEU A 278 26.60 -18.55 -9.91
C LEU A 278 27.29 -19.87 -9.54
N ALA A 279 27.12 -20.91 -10.36
CA ALA A 279 27.83 -22.17 -10.19
C ALA A 279 29.35 -21.98 -10.27
N ASN A 280 29.82 -21.13 -11.18
CA ASN A 280 31.24 -20.79 -11.29
C ASN A 280 31.75 -20.08 -10.03
N LEU A 281 31.03 -19.08 -9.50
CA LEU A 281 31.40 -18.41 -8.25
C LEU A 281 31.55 -19.38 -7.07
N ILE A 282 30.71 -20.42 -7.02
CA ILE A 282 30.80 -21.48 -6.01
C ILE A 282 32.00 -22.39 -6.27
N ALA A 283 32.20 -22.83 -7.51
CA ALA A 283 33.29 -23.71 -7.90
C ALA A 283 34.67 -23.08 -7.71
N THR A 284 34.80 -21.77 -7.93
CA THR A 284 36.04 -21.00 -7.72
C THR A 284 36.21 -20.50 -6.29
N HIS A 285 35.44 -21.01 -5.32
CA HIS A 285 35.48 -20.60 -3.91
C HIS A 285 35.28 -19.08 -3.67
N GLN A 286 34.58 -18.38 -4.56
CA GLN A 286 34.25 -16.96 -4.39
C GLN A 286 32.93 -16.74 -3.63
N LEU A 287 32.09 -17.77 -3.54
CA LEU A 287 30.81 -17.75 -2.84
C LEU A 287 30.54 -19.12 -2.20
N ARG A 288 30.16 -19.15 -0.92
CA ARG A 288 29.91 -20.41 -0.20
C ARG A 288 28.48 -20.59 0.29
N TYR A 289 27.81 -19.50 0.66
CA TYR A 289 26.47 -19.53 1.23
C TYR A 289 25.48 -18.80 0.32
N VAL A 290 24.26 -19.34 0.24
CA VAL A 290 23.12 -18.68 -0.42
C VAL A 290 21.93 -18.70 0.54
N LEU A 291 21.34 -17.54 0.80
CA LEU A 291 20.18 -17.38 1.67
C LEU A 291 18.91 -17.36 0.83
N LEU A 292 18.07 -18.38 1.03
CA LEU A 292 16.81 -18.58 0.33
C LEU A 292 15.64 -18.05 1.15
N THR A 293 14.63 -17.48 0.49
CA THR A 293 13.41 -16.95 1.13
C THR A 293 12.15 -17.46 0.45
N HIS A 294 11.06 -17.61 1.23
CA HIS A 294 9.76 -18.06 0.75
C HIS A 294 8.90 -16.93 0.15
N LEU A 295 9.22 -15.67 0.40
CA LEU A 295 8.49 -14.50 -0.11
C LEU A 295 9.16 -14.03 -1.42
N ARG A 296 8.46 -14.15 -2.56
CA ARG A 296 9.00 -13.84 -3.89
C ARG A 296 8.06 -12.93 -4.70
N PRO A 297 8.59 -11.88 -5.35
CA PRO A 297 8.04 -11.40 -6.62
C PRO A 297 8.36 -12.42 -7.73
N THR A 298 7.41 -12.74 -8.60
CA THR A 298 7.66 -13.60 -9.77
C THR A 298 8.49 -12.86 -10.82
N THR A 299 9.70 -13.35 -11.08
CA THR A 299 10.69 -12.80 -12.02
C THR A 299 11.30 -13.94 -12.83
N PRO A 300 11.91 -13.69 -14.01
CA PRO A 300 12.63 -14.71 -14.78
C PRO A 300 13.69 -15.49 -13.96
N ALA A 301 14.31 -14.84 -12.98
CA ALA A 301 15.27 -15.44 -12.04
C ALA A 301 14.62 -16.46 -11.08
N THR A 302 13.32 -16.32 -10.82
CA THR A 302 12.56 -17.13 -9.87
C THR A 302 11.62 -18.12 -10.53
N SER A 303 11.29 -17.93 -11.82
CA SER A 303 10.53 -18.86 -12.67
C SER A 303 11.41 -19.87 -13.42
N ALA A 304 12.74 -19.67 -13.43
CA ALA A 304 13.67 -20.75 -13.72
C ALA A 304 13.55 -21.82 -12.62
N HIS A 305 12.69 -22.80 -12.89
CA HIS A 305 12.41 -24.04 -12.17
C HIS A 305 11.18 -24.06 -11.23
N GLY A 306 10.10 -24.67 -11.76
CA GLY A 306 9.21 -25.55 -11.00
C GLY A 306 9.92 -26.81 -10.51
N LEU A 307 11.01 -26.67 -9.76
CA LEU A 307 11.63 -27.76 -9.02
C LEU A 307 11.08 -27.74 -7.60
N GLY A 308 9.99 -28.50 -7.41
CA GLY A 308 9.84 -29.22 -6.16
C GLY A 308 11.14 -29.98 -5.88
N LEU A 309 11.62 -29.89 -4.64
CA LEU A 309 12.66 -30.77 -4.09
C LEU A 309 13.92 -30.95 -4.97
N LEU A 310 14.84 -29.97 -4.95
CA LEU A 310 16.24 -30.32 -5.15
C LEU A 310 16.74 -31.03 -3.87
N ARG A 311 16.63 -32.36 -3.88
CA ARG A 311 17.23 -33.25 -2.89
C ARG A 311 18.75 -33.17 -3.06
N LEU A 312 19.43 -32.35 -2.27
CA LEU A 312 20.87 -32.47 -2.07
C LEU A 312 21.11 -33.73 -1.22
N PRO A 313 21.90 -34.72 -1.69
CA PRO A 313 22.23 -35.88 -0.87
C PRO A 313 22.93 -35.41 0.42
N GLY A 314 22.37 -35.74 1.58
CA GLY A 314 22.97 -35.44 2.90
C GLY A 314 22.17 -34.57 3.86
N CYS A 315 20.97 -34.08 3.51
CA CYS A 315 20.09 -33.39 4.46
C CYS A 315 18.97 -34.33 4.97
N PRO A 316 18.90 -34.69 6.27
CA PRO A 316 17.73 -35.36 6.82
C PRO A 316 16.55 -34.40 6.82
N LEU A 317 15.41 -34.90 6.34
CA LEU A 317 14.19 -34.15 6.08
C LEU A 317 13.17 -34.58 7.15
N ASP A 318 12.90 -33.71 8.12
CA ASP A 318 11.87 -33.94 9.13
C ASP A 318 10.73 -32.94 8.91
N LEU A 319 9.60 -33.43 8.39
CA LEU A 319 8.37 -32.67 8.23
C LEU A 319 7.61 -32.65 9.57
N PRO A 320 7.15 -31.49 10.08
CA PRO A 320 6.13 -31.49 11.13
C PRO A 320 4.79 -31.90 10.49
N ARG A 321 4.17 -32.98 10.99
CA ARG A 321 2.76 -33.26 10.75
C ARG A 321 1.92 -32.11 11.31
N ARG A 322 0.89 -31.69 10.57
CA ARG A 322 -0.11 -30.69 11.00
C ARG A 322 -0.70 -31.09 12.35
N GLY A 323 -0.66 -30.19 13.34
CA GLY A 323 -1.52 -30.32 14.53
C GLY A 323 -1.00 -29.90 15.91
N HIS A 324 0.24 -29.45 16.10
CA HIS A 324 0.72 -29.06 17.46
C HIS A 324 1.33 -27.66 17.56
N PRO A 325 1.17 -26.97 18.70
CA PRO A 325 1.69 -25.62 18.93
C PRO A 325 3.23 -25.62 18.96
N PRO A 326 3.89 -24.48 18.66
CA PRO A 326 5.34 -24.43 18.57
C PRO A 326 5.98 -24.58 19.97
N PRO A 327 7.09 -25.34 20.10
CA PRO A 327 7.82 -25.43 21.36
C PRO A 327 8.67 -24.16 21.59
N ARG A 328 8.86 -23.83 22.87
CA ARG A 328 9.63 -22.67 23.36
C ARG A 328 11.01 -22.58 22.72
N GLU A 329 11.38 -21.35 22.33
CA GLU A 329 12.59 -21.03 21.60
C GLU A 329 13.85 -21.28 22.45
N GLY A 330 14.75 -22.11 21.91
CA GLY A 330 16.10 -22.32 22.41
C GLY A 330 17.09 -22.42 21.26
N PRO A 331 18.40 -22.35 21.49
CA PRO A 331 19.43 -22.26 20.44
C PRO A 331 19.42 -23.41 19.40
N ARG A 332 18.72 -24.53 19.68
CA ARG A 332 18.56 -25.67 18.77
C ARG A 332 17.46 -25.49 17.71
N THR A 333 16.45 -24.62 17.90
CA THR A 333 15.36 -24.41 16.92
C THR A 333 15.77 -23.52 15.74
N LEU A 334 16.83 -22.71 15.87
CA LEU A 334 17.31 -21.81 14.80
C LEU A 334 17.82 -22.57 13.56
N ARG A 335 18.34 -23.79 13.73
CA ARG A 335 18.77 -24.66 12.62
C ARG A 335 17.62 -25.14 11.71
N ARG A 336 16.37 -25.15 12.20
CA ARG A 336 15.22 -25.69 11.44
C ARG A 336 14.60 -24.68 10.46
N GLN A 337 14.84 -23.38 10.61
CA GLN A 337 14.19 -22.34 9.79
C GLN A 337 15.09 -21.68 8.73
N LEU A 338 16.39 -21.95 8.74
CA LEU A 338 17.36 -21.43 7.77
C LEU A 338 18.05 -22.60 7.07
N ARG A 339 17.69 -22.85 5.80
CA ARG A 339 18.41 -23.81 4.95
C ARG A 339 19.71 -23.15 4.47
N LEU A 340 20.77 -23.24 5.28
CA LEU A 340 22.13 -22.97 4.82
C LEU A 340 22.67 -24.26 4.20
N CYS A 341 22.87 -24.27 2.88
CA CYS A 341 23.51 -25.40 2.20
C CYS A 341 25.01 -25.15 2.08
N PRO A 342 25.89 -25.95 2.71
CA PRO A 342 27.32 -25.92 2.42
C PRO A 342 27.59 -26.59 1.07
N ALA A 343 28.29 -25.91 0.16
CA ALA A 343 28.63 -26.46 -1.15
C ALA A 343 29.83 -27.43 -1.05
N GLY A 344 29.62 -28.70 -1.43
CA GLY A 344 30.67 -29.72 -1.43
C GLY A 344 30.27 -31.13 -1.91
N VAL A 345 29.11 -31.31 -2.56
CA VAL A 345 28.67 -32.64 -3.04
C VAL A 345 28.62 -32.65 -4.56
N ARG A 346 29.33 -33.62 -5.17
CA ARG A 346 29.44 -33.80 -6.63
C ARG A 346 28.06 -33.89 -7.28
N ILE A 347 27.87 -33.13 -8.35
CA ILE A 347 26.72 -33.20 -9.26
C ILE A 347 27.03 -34.31 -10.28
N PRO A 348 26.28 -35.42 -10.38
CA PRO A 348 26.40 -36.29 -11.53
C PRO A 348 25.74 -35.61 -12.74
N LEU A 349 26.56 -35.29 -13.76
CA LEU A 349 26.06 -34.98 -15.10
C LEU A 349 25.23 -36.17 -15.59
N ALA A 350 23.94 -35.96 -15.82
CA ALA A 350 23.07 -37.00 -16.36
C ALA A 350 23.51 -37.33 -17.80
N ARG A 351 23.71 -38.64 -18.02
CA ARG A 351 24.01 -39.30 -19.30
C ARG A 351 23.08 -38.83 -20.41
N SER A 352 23.65 -38.72 -21.61
CA SER A 352 22.96 -38.67 -22.89
C SER A 352 21.88 -39.74 -22.99
N LEU A 353 20.67 -39.34 -23.41
CA LEU A 353 19.72 -40.25 -24.04
C LEU A 353 19.22 -39.60 -25.32
N THR A 354 19.78 -40.10 -26.42
CA THR A 354 19.18 -40.13 -27.75
C THR A 354 17.76 -40.70 -27.68
N GLY A 355 16.80 -40.01 -28.28
CA GLY A 355 15.43 -40.49 -28.48
C GLY A 355 14.64 -39.52 -29.36
N GLN A 356 14.24 -39.99 -30.55
CA GLN A 356 13.54 -39.29 -31.63
C GLN A 356 12.27 -38.51 -31.22
N PRO A 357 11.83 -37.54 -32.04
CA PRO A 357 10.56 -36.84 -31.84
C PRO A 357 9.39 -37.68 -32.34
N PRO A 358 8.18 -37.63 -31.72
CA PRO A 358 7.01 -38.23 -32.32
C PRO A 358 6.45 -37.33 -33.43
N SER A 359 6.28 -37.98 -34.58
CA SER A 359 5.64 -37.55 -35.82
C SER A 359 4.15 -37.21 -35.64
N ALA A 360 3.67 -36.33 -36.52
CA ALA A 360 2.27 -36.07 -36.81
C ALA A 360 1.54 -37.28 -37.40
N ALA A 361 0.26 -37.42 -37.03
CA ALA A 361 -0.87 -38.07 -37.72
C ALA A 361 -2.13 -37.58 -36.97
N GLY A 362 -3.25 -37.13 -37.53
CA GLY A 362 -3.79 -37.20 -38.88
C GLY A 362 -5.28 -37.59 -38.82
N GLY A 363 -6.19 -36.64 -38.52
CA GLY A 363 -7.64 -36.56 -38.85
C GLY A 363 -8.63 -37.69 -38.44
N PRO A 364 -9.96 -37.60 -38.74
CA PRO A 364 -10.70 -36.50 -39.40
C PRO A 364 -12.14 -36.17 -38.85
N GLY A 365 -12.79 -35.12 -39.39
CA GLY A 365 -14.27 -34.96 -39.46
C GLY A 365 -14.88 -33.72 -38.77
N SER A 366 -14.85 -32.50 -39.34
CA SER A 366 -15.78 -31.88 -40.36
C SER A 366 -17.07 -31.26 -39.78
N PRO A 367 -17.75 -30.30 -40.45
CA PRO A 367 -17.25 -29.05 -41.04
C PRO A 367 -18.20 -27.82 -40.82
N GLY A 368 -17.70 -26.61 -41.16
CA GLY A 368 -18.47 -25.57 -41.84
C GLY A 368 -19.20 -24.52 -40.98
N THR A 369 -18.66 -23.30 -40.97
CA THR A 369 -19.32 -22.13 -41.60
C THR A 369 -18.29 -21.05 -41.85
N ASP A 370 -18.52 -20.39 -42.97
CA ASP A 370 -17.65 -19.59 -43.81
C ASP A 370 -17.67 -18.10 -43.45
N GLU A 371 -16.73 -17.36 -44.04
CA GLU A 371 -16.88 -15.95 -44.46
C GLU A 371 -16.97 -14.82 -43.42
N ARG A 372 -15.87 -14.06 -43.22
CA ARG A 372 -15.62 -12.80 -43.97
C ARG A 372 -14.37 -12.05 -43.52
N ASP A 373 -13.69 -11.57 -44.56
CA ASP A 373 -12.58 -10.62 -44.65
C ASP A 373 -12.65 -9.41 -43.71
N SER A 374 -11.47 -8.97 -43.22
CA SER A 374 -10.81 -7.73 -43.73
C SER A 374 -9.46 -7.46 -43.02
N ARG A 375 -8.39 -7.66 -43.79
CA ARG A 375 -7.08 -6.96 -43.78
C ARG A 375 -7.31 -5.43 -43.92
N VAL A 376 -6.45 -4.45 -43.61
CA VAL A 376 -5.00 -4.34 -43.40
C VAL A 376 -4.70 -2.94 -42.82
N ALA A 377 -3.54 -2.81 -42.18
CA ALA A 377 -2.96 -1.56 -41.70
C ALA A 377 -2.24 -0.75 -42.79
N ALA A 378 -2.23 0.58 -42.64
CA ALA A 378 -1.14 1.54 -42.89
C ALA A 378 -0.29 1.45 -44.18
N MET A 379 -0.29 2.54 -44.98
CA MET A 379 0.92 3.33 -45.29
C MET A 379 0.61 4.60 -46.09
N GLN A 380 1.27 5.69 -45.66
CA GLN A 380 1.92 6.77 -46.43
C GLN A 380 1.41 7.14 -47.84
N GLY A 381 1.08 8.43 -48.00
CA GLY A 381 0.77 9.12 -49.25
C GLY A 381 0.03 10.41 -48.97
#